data_AF-A0A5C3M0L1-F1
#
_entry.id   AF-A0A5C3M0L1-F1
#
_cell.length_a   1.000
_cell.length_b   1.000
_cell.length_c   1.000
_cell.angle_alpha   90.00
_cell.angle_beta   90.00
_cell.angle_gamma   90.00
#
_symmetry.space_group_name_H-M   'P 1'
#
loop_
_entity.id
_entity.type
_entity.pdbx_description
1 polymer ?
#
loop_
_entity_poly.entity_id
_entity_poly.type
_entity_poly.pdbx_seq_one_letter_code
_entity_poly.pdbx_strand_id
1 'polypeptide(L)'
;MRTVITSHPAESSSSHSKAAAHISDGYLHPPPTSPLRPTRRNTTGSSPKYPTGNHTKFPSQPFAYDDTVIGEGGLELASDIEHHAEQIRRERMSKRAKQQQEAEAALTRSDTKRGIAQEQNSMPLVGNLIGEDHVNYVLMYNMLTGIRIGVSRCQAKIKRPLTDEDFTARHKFSFDIVGNELTPSAKYDFKFKDYAPWVFRTLREDFFHLDPADYLLSLTAKYILSELGSPGKSGSFFYFSRDYRFIIKTIRHSEHKFLLSILKDYHAHVQANPHTLLSRFYGLHRVKLPRGRKIHFVIMNNLFPPHKDIHETFDLKGSTVGREYPEEKAAKNPGAVLKDLNWINRGRTLELGPEKRALLTEQLRRDAEFLKKINVMDYSLLVGIHNMQRGNRDNVRKNTLKVFSPDLPETRRSRAMQAKGGSKSPEAIAIRRAMRSSDPKRLGKHTIRLPEEDTGDRQQFIFYQDEGGMRATDENNEPQDTIYYLGVIDILTPYSTVKKVEHLWKGLQADRHKISPVPPAEYSDRFFSFMKAIMRGGEGGAKFVSE
;
A
#
# COMPACT_ATOMS: atom_id res chain seq x y z
N MET A 1 -15.17 0.03 77.64
CA MET A 1 -14.92 1.19 76.78
C MET A 1 -13.50 1.68 77.04
N ARG A 2 -12.56 1.37 76.14
CA ARG A 2 -11.15 1.79 76.21
C ARG A 2 -10.86 2.59 74.96
N THR A 3 -10.48 3.85 75.14
CA THR A 3 -10.10 4.77 74.06
C THR A 3 -8.59 4.70 73.89
N VAL A 4 -8.14 4.31 72.70
CA VAL A 4 -6.72 4.19 72.33
C VAL A 4 -6.32 5.43 71.54
N ILE A 5 -5.26 6.09 72.01
CA ILE A 5 -4.53 7.16 71.33
C ILE A 5 -3.39 6.48 70.55
N THR A 6 -3.29 6.71 69.25
CA THR A 6 -2.11 6.32 68.45
C THR A 6 -1.51 7.52 67.73
N SER A 7 -0.27 7.81 68.11
CA SER A 7 0.68 8.72 67.47
C SER A 7 1.46 7.99 66.37
N HIS A 8 1.58 8.60 65.20
CA HIS A 8 2.51 8.18 64.13
C HIS A 8 3.90 8.79 64.33
N PRO A 9 4.99 8.04 64.11
CA PRO A 9 6.30 8.60 63.81
C PRO A 9 6.64 8.49 62.31
N ALA A 10 7.53 9.39 61.91
CA ALA A 10 8.04 9.60 60.56
C ALA A 10 8.95 8.46 60.07
N GLU A 11 8.96 8.23 58.75
CA GLU A 11 10.03 7.50 58.08
C GLU A 11 10.45 8.16 56.76
N SER A 12 11.74 7.97 56.52
CA SER A 12 12.68 8.64 55.65
C SER A 12 12.55 8.36 54.16
N SER A 13 12.90 9.38 53.38
CA SER A 13 13.17 9.34 51.96
C SER A 13 14.41 8.50 51.61
N SER A 14 14.29 7.58 50.65
CA SER A 14 15.41 7.16 49.80
C SER A 14 14.94 6.92 48.36
N SER A 15 15.43 7.78 47.46
CA SER A 15 15.20 7.79 46.03
C SER A 15 15.99 6.70 45.30
N HIS A 16 15.31 5.80 44.59
CA HIS A 16 15.89 5.02 43.49
C HIS A 16 15.02 5.16 42.24
N SER A 17 15.42 6.07 41.37
CA SER A 17 14.87 6.23 40.02
C SER A 17 15.41 5.11 39.12
N LYS A 18 14.55 4.17 38.70
CA LYS A 18 14.83 3.30 37.55
C LYS A 18 14.62 4.12 36.27
N ALA A 19 15.72 4.39 35.57
CA ALA A 19 15.70 4.94 34.22
C ALA A 19 15.14 3.89 33.25
N ALA A 20 13.91 4.12 32.76
CA ALA A 20 13.42 3.46 31.55
C ALA A 20 14.05 4.19 30.35
N ALA A 21 14.73 3.45 29.48
CA ALA A 21 15.25 3.97 28.22
C ALA A 21 14.08 4.44 27.34
N HIS A 22 13.85 5.74 27.32
CA HIS A 22 12.92 6.39 26.40
C HIS A 22 13.58 6.38 25.01
N ILE A 23 13.24 5.40 24.17
CA ILE A 23 13.49 5.52 22.74
C ILE A 23 12.61 6.67 22.24
N SER A 24 13.22 7.67 21.59
CA SER A 24 12.49 8.83 21.08
C SER A 24 11.50 8.39 20.00
N ASP A 25 10.25 8.87 20.11
CA ASP A 25 9.10 8.58 19.24
C ASP A 25 9.29 8.98 17.75
N GLY A 26 10.45 9.54 17.39
CA GLY A 26 10.74 10.11 16.08
C GLY A 26 10.71 9.11 14.93
N TYR A 27 10.89 7.80 15.18
CA TYR A 27 10.88 6.78 14.12
C TYR A 27 9.50 6.57 13.47
N LEU A 28 8.41 6.89 14.17
CA LEU A 28 7.05 6.71 13.66
C LEU A 28 6.45 7.99 13.06
N HIS A 29 7.17 9.12 13.14
CA HIS A 29 6.73 10.41 12.64
C HIS A 29 7.37 10.71 11.27
N PRO A 30 6.66 11.45 10.39
CA PRO A 30 7.26 11.90 9.13
C PRO A 30 8.44 12.85 9.42
N PRO A 31 9.54 12.80 8.65
CA PRO A 31 10.63 13.76 8.80
C PRO A 31 10.13 15.20 8.55
N PRO A 32 10.71 16.21 9.21
CA PRO A 32 10.31 17.59 9.02
C PRO A 32 10.48 18.01 7.56
N THR A 33 9.41 18.51 6.95
CA THR A 33 9.38 18.90 5.53
C THR A 33 10.20 20.17 5.31
N SER A 34 11.38 20.03 4.70
CA SER A 34 12.10 21.17 4.11
C SER A 34 11.72 21.28 2.63
N PRO A 35 11.15 22.40 2.14
CA PRO A 35 10.74 22.52 0.76
C PRO A 35 11.95 22.72 -0.16
N LEU A 36 12.42 21.64 -0.79
CA LEU A 36 13.33 21.75 -1.94
C LEU A 36 12.53 22.23 -3.15
N ARG A 37 12.74 23.49 -3.53
CA ARG A 37 12.12 24.15 -4.69
C ARG A 37 13.06 24.00 -5.91
N PRO A 38 12.71 23.28 -6.98
CA PRO A 38 13.47 23.36 -8.23
C PRO A 38 12.91 24.51 -9.08
N THR A 39 13.65 25.61 -9.18
CA THR A 39 13.39 26.69 -10.14
C THR A 39 13.68 26.21 -11.57
N ARG A 40 12.64 25.89 -12.34
CA ARG A 40 12.72 25.77 -13.81
C ARG A 40 12.41 27.14 -14.43
N ARG A 41 13.41 27.77 -15.04
CA ARG A 41 13.25 28.96 -15.88
C ARG A 41 12.90 28.50 -17.30
N ASN A 42 11.74 28.93 -17.80
CA ASN A 42 11.38 28.86 -19.21
C ASN A 42 12.13 29.96 -19.97
N THR A 43 12.67 29.67 -21.15
CA THR A 43 12.92 30.68 -22.18
C THR A 43 12.58 30.13 -23.56
N THR A 44 11.56 30.75 -24.15
CA THR A 44 11.20 30.75 -25.56
C THR A 44 12.17 31.62 -26.37
N GLY A 45 12.55 31.16 -27.56
CA GLY A 45 12.65 31.99 -28.76
C GLY A 45 13.98 32.71 -29.08
N SER A 46 14.40 32.50 -30.34
CA SER A 46 14.99 33.50 -31.25
C SER A 46 16.52 33.69 -31.26
N SER A 47 17.16 33.23 -32.34
CA SER A 47 18.44 33.77 -32.85
C SER A 47 18.32 35.27 -33.14
N PRO A 48 19.38 36.09 -33.03
CA PRO A 48 20.31 36.26 -34.16
C PRO A 48 21.79 36.66 -33.85
N LYS A 49 22.66 36.35 -34.82
CA LYS A 49 23.84 37.08 -35.37
C LYS A 49 24.90 37.72 -34.44
N TYR A 50 26.15 37.30 -34.63
CA TYR A 50 27.39 38.08 -34.41
C TYR A 50 27.46 39.24 -35.44
N PRO A 51 28.11 40.41 -35.14
CA PRO A 51 29.59 40.48 -35.14
C PRO A 51 30.27 41.56 -34.24
N THR A 52 31.58 41.32 -34.02
CA THR A 52 32.72 42.27 -33.95
C THR A 52 32.77 43.43 -32.95
N GLY A 53 33.90 43.54 -32.24
CA GLY A 53 34.62 44.82 -32.14
C GLY A 53 35.14 45.27 -30.76
N ASN A 54 36.46 45.23 -30.63
CA ASN A 54 37.38 46.18 -29.96
C ASN A 54 37.38 46.41 -28.43
N HIS A 55 38.52 46.01 -27.87
CA HIS A 55 39.41 46.73 -26.95
C HIS A 55 38.89 48.00 -26.24
N THR A 56 39.04 48.03 -24.91
CA THR A 56 39.84 49.04 -24.21
C THR A 56 40.17 48.57 -22.79
N LYS A 57 41.42 48.78 -22.38
CA LYS A 57 41.99 48.49 -21.06
C LYS A 57 41.99 49.77 -20.19
N PHE A 58 42.18 49.53 -18.88
CA PHE A 58 42.82 50.38 -17.84
C PHE A 58 41.86 51.08 -16.83
N PRO A 59 42.33 51.46 -15.62
CA PRO A 59 42.67 50.57 -14.49
C PRO A 59 42.25 51.16 -13.11
N SER A 60 42.30 50.38 -12.01
CA SER A 60 42.74 50.88 -10.68
C SER A 60 42.59 49.81 -9.59
N GLN A 61 43.75 49.29 -9.18
CA GLN A 61 44.09 48.61 -7.91
C GLN A 61 43.93 49.56 -6.68
N PRO A 62 44.33 49.17 -5.44
CA PRO A 62 44.17 47.90 -4.71
C PRO A 62 43.80 48.13 -3.21
N PHE A 63 43.54 47.06 -2.45
CA PHE A 63 44.03 47.01 -1.07
C PHE A 63 44.86 45.73 -0.90
N ALA A 64 46.11 45.96 -0.53
CA ALA A 64 47.14 44.97 -0.31
C ALA A 64 46.99 44.34 1.08
N TYR A 65 47.36 43.05 1.17
CA TYR A 65 48.31 42.63 2.19
C TYR A 65 49.40 41.77 1.53
N ASP A 66 50.59 42.34 1.59
CA ASP A 66 51.95 41.82 1.42
C ASP A 66 52.28 40.87 2.59
N ASP A 67 53.24 39.95 2.56
CA ASP A 67 53.85 39.06 1.57
C ASP A 67 54.79 38.14 2.40
N THR A 68 55.30 37.08 1.77
CA THR A 68 56.41 36.20 2.19
C THR A 68 56.01 35.11 3.19
N VAL A 69 56.13 33.80 2.91
CA VAL A 69 57.19 33.07 2.19
C VAL A 69 56.56 31.86 1.47
N ILE A 70 56.58 31.81 0.13
CA ILE A 70 56.35 30.57 -0.63
C ILE A 70 57.46 30.46 -1.68
N GLY A 71 58.32 29.46 -1.50
CA GLY A 71 59.33 29.08 -2.48
C GLY A 71 58.70 28.57 -3.77
N GLU A 72 59.44 28.69 -4.87
CA GLU A 72 59.08 28.38 -6.27
C GLU A 72 58.52 26.96 -6.56
N GLY A 73 58.30 26.10 -5.55
CA GLY A 73 57.70 24.76 -5.71
C GLY A 73 56.17 24.67 -5.53
N GLY A 74 55.48 25.75 -5.12
CA GLY A 74 54.05 25.70 -4.75
C GLY A 74 53.04 25.80 -5.91
N LEU A 75 53.40 26.48 -7.00
CA LEU A 75 52.50 26.71 -8.14
C LEU A 75 52.44 25.51 -9.11
N GLU A 76 53.56 24.81 -9.32
CA GLU A 76 53.56 23.55 -10.08
C GLU A 76 52.81 22.44 -9.33
N LEU A 77 52.99 22.33 -8.01
CA LEU A 77 52.32 21.31 -7.21
C LEU A 77 50.78 21.48 -7.20
N ALA A 78 50.27 22.71 -7.18
CA ALA A 78 48.83 22.97 -7.24
C ALA A 78 48.22 22.61 -8.61
N SER A 79 48.91 22.94 -9.70
CA SER A 79 48.52 22.56 -11.07
C SER A 79 48.54 21.04 -11.27
N ASP A 80 49.56 20.36 -10.73
CA ASP A 80 49.70 18.92 -10.82
C ASP A 80 48.63 18.19 -10.00
N ILE A 81 48.26 18.70 -8.82
CA ILE A 81 47.16 18.16 -8.02
C ILE A 81 45.81 18.31 -8.74
N GLU A 82 45.57 19.44 -9.40
CA GLU A 82 44.33 19.68 -10.16
C GLU A 82 44.26 18.78 -11.40
N HIS A 83 45.37 18.61 -12.11
CA HIS A 83 45.46 17.71 -13.25
C HIS A 83 45.29 16.24 -12.85
N HIS A 84 45.87 15.84 -11.71
CA HIS A 84 45.73 14.49 -11.16
C HIS A 84 44.30 14.23 -10.68
N ALA A 85 43.64 15.22 -10.06
CA ALA A 85 42.24 15.13 -9.65
C ALA A 85 41.29 14.98 -10.85
N GLU A 86 41.53 15.69 -11.95
CA GLU A 86 40.75 15.57 -13.19
C GLU A 86 41.00 14.24 -13.90
N GLN A 87 42.23 13.72 -13.89
CA GLN A 87 42.52 12.36 -14.38
C GLN A 87 41.78 11.29 -13.57
N ILE A 88 41.79 11.37 -12.23
CA ILE A 88 41.03 10.45 -11.37
C ILE A 88 39.53 10.56 -11.64
N ARG A 89 39.01 11.77 -11.88
CA ARG A 89 37.60 12.01 -12.18
C ARG A 89 37.21 11.39 -13.53
N ARG A 90 38.04 11.54 -14.56
CA ARG A 90 37.84 10.91 -15.87
C ARG A 90 37.95 9.39 -15.81
N GLU A 91 38.90 8.84 -15.06
CA GLU A 91 38.99 7.39 -14.84
C GLU A 91 37.76 6.84 -14.11
N ARG A 92 37.26 7.54 -13.09
CA ARG A 92 36.05 7.12 -12.37
C ARG A 92 34.81 7.19 -13.25
N MET A 93 34.69 8.22 -14.10
CA MET A 93 33.60 8.33 -15.07
C MET A 93 33.69 7.24 -16.15
N SER A 94 34.90 6.94 -16.64
CA SER A 94 35.16 5.85 -17.59
C SER A 94 34.84 4.48 -16.98
N LYS A 95 35.28 4.21 -15.74
CA LYS A 95 34.95 2.97 -15.02
C LYS A 95 33.45 2.84 -14.76
N ARG A 96 32.75 3.93 -14.41
CA ARG A 96 31.28 3.93 -14.25
C ARG A 96 30.56 3.69 -15.58
N ALA A 97 31.00 4.35 -16.66
CA ALA A 97 30.43 4.14 -17.99
C ALA A 97 30.65 2.70 -18.48
N LYS A 98 31.84 2.14 -18.23
CA LYS A 98 32.16 0.74 -18.58
C LYS A 98 31.39 -0.26 -17.72
N GLN A 99 31.25 -0.03 -16.41
CA GLN A 99 30.38 -0.84 -15.54
C GLN A 99 28.90 -0.76 -15.96
N GLN A 100 28.44 0.41 -16.40
CA GLN A 100 27.08 0.59 -16.87
C GLN A 100 26.84 -0.08 -18.23
N GLN A 101 27.82 -0.03 -19.14
CA GLN A 101 27.80 -0.79 -20.39
C GLN A 101 27.90 -2.31 -20.15
N GLU A 102 28.71 -2.76 -19.20
CA GLU A 102 28.82 -4.17 -18.81
C GLU A 102 27.53 -4.66 -18.13
N ALA A 103 26.87 -3.82 -17.33
CA ALA A 103 25.56 -4.10 -16.75
C ALA A 103 24.45 -4.17 -17.82
N GLU A 104 24.42 -3.23 -18.77
CA GLU A 104 23.50 -3.28 -19.93
C GLU A 104 23.77 -4.48 -20.84
N ALA A 105 25.05 -4.85 -21.05
CA ALA A 105 25.46 -6.03 -21.80
C ALA A 105 25.10 -7.34 -21.06
N ALA A 106 25.15 -7.35 -19.73
CA ALA A 106 24.71 -8.49 -18.91
C ALA A 106 23.19 -8.66 -18.93
N LEU A 107 22.43 -7.56 -18.87
CA LEU A 107 20.97 -7.54 -19.04
C LEU A 107 20.56 -8.08 -20.42
N THR A 108 21.20 -7.59 -21.49
CA THR A 108 20.91 -8.04 -22.86
C THR A 108 21.31 -9.49 -23.14
N ARG A 109 22.43 -9.99 -22.58
CA ARG A 109 22.82 -11.41 -22.66
C ARG A 109 21.88 -12.33 -21.86
N SER A 110 21.31 -11.84 -20.75
CA SER A 110 20.30 -12.58 -19.99
C SER A 110 18.99 -12.74 -20.76
N ASP A 111 18.61 -11.73 -21.55
CA ASP A 111 17.44 -11.78 -22.43
C ASP A 111 17.64 -12.72 -23.63
N THR A 112 18.87 -12.81 -24.17
CA THR A 112 19.14 -13.73 -25.30
C THR A 112 19.20 -15.20 -24.86
N LYS A 113 19.74 -15.50 -23.66
CA LYS A 113 19.72 -16.86 -23.11
C LYS A 113 18.32 -17.29 -22.64
N ARG A 114 17.48 -16.36 -22.16
CA ARG A 114 16.07 -16.62 -21.84
C ARG A 114 15.25 -16.98 -23.08
N GLY A 115 15.59 -16.43 -24.25
CA GLY A 115 14.93 -16.75 -25.52
C GLY A 115 15.18 -18.18 -26.02
N ILE A 116 16.36 -18.75 -25.76
CA ILE A 116 16.75 -20.07 -26.31
C ILE A 116 16.37 -21.23 -25.37
N ALA A 117 16.34 -21.00 -24.04
CA ALA A 117 15.95 -22.04 -23.07
C ALA A 117 14.42 -22.22 -22.90
N GLN A 118 13.60 -21.34 -23.47
CA GLN A 118 12.14 -21.33 -23.27
C GLN A 118 11.34 -22.17 -24.27
N GLU A 119 11.96 -22.75 -25.29
CA GLU A 119 11.26 -23.64 -26.24
C GLU A 119 10.96 -25.05 -25.69
N GLN A 120 11.53 -25.44 -24.55
CA GLN A 120 11.42 -26.82 -24.04
C GLN A 120 10.68 -26.99 -22.70
N ASN A 121 10.00 -25.97 -22.16
CA ASN A 121 9.22 -26.15 -20.93
C ASN A 121 7.81 -25.56 -21.05
N SER A 122 6.97 -26.26 -21.82
CA SER A 122 5.52 -26.08 -21.84
C SER A 122 4.92 -26.60 -20.53
N MET A 123 4.94 -25.77 -19.47
CA MET A 123 4.21 -26.02 -18.23
C MET A 123 2.91 -25.18 -18.17
N PRO A 124 1.83 -25.73 -17.60
CA PRO A 124 0.48 -25.19 -17.75
C PRO A 124 0.25 -23.88 -16.97
N LEU A 125 -0.76 -23.13 -17.42
CA LEU A 125 -1.23 -21.86 -16.84
C LEU A 125 -1.53 -21.99 -15.34
N VAL A 126 -1.19 -20.95 -14.59
CA VAL A 126 -1.68 -20.74 -13.23
C VAL A 126 -3.07 -20.11 -13.30
N GLY A 127 -4.12 -20.90 -13.06
CA GLY A 127 -5.51 -20.45 -12.91
C GLY A 127 -6.41 -20.64 -14.14
N ASN A 128 -7.70 -20.90 -13.88
CA ASN A 128 -8.73 -21.02 -14.93
C ASN A 128 -9.10 -19.64 -15.50
N LEU A 129 -9.14 -19.53 -16.83
CA LEU A 129 -9.52 -18.33 -17.56
C LEU A 129 -11.02 -18.03 -17.35
N ILE A 130 -11.35 -16.82 -16.90
CA ILE A 130 -12.73 -16.32 -16.87
C ILE A 130 -12.99 -15.61 -18.20
N GLY A 131 -13.71 -16.28 -19.12
CA GLY A 131 -14.12 -15.74 -20.42
C GLY A 131 -15.39 -14.90 -20.34
N GLU A 132 -15.86 -14.42 -21.51
CA GLU A 132 -17.09 -13.63 -21.64
C GLU A 132 -18.35 -14.39 -21.18
N ASP A 133 -18.24 -15.71 -21.09
CA ASP A 133 -19.24 -16.67 -20.64
C ASP A 133 -19.49 -16.62 -19.12
N HIS A 134 -18.62 -15.97 -18.34
CA HIS A 134 -18.79 -15.89 -16.89
C HIS A 134 -19.76 -14.79 -16.46
N VAL A 135 -20.66 -15.12 -15.52
CA VAL A 135 -21.75 -14.24 -15.04
C VAL A 135 -21.28 -12.87 -14.51
N ASN A 136 -20.06 -12.79 -13.97
CA ASN A 136 -19.49 -11.56 -13.42
C ASN A 136 -18.61 -10.77 -14.41
N TYR A 137 -18.45 -11.23 -15.65
CA TYR A 137 -17.54 -10.62 -16.63
C TYR A 137 -17.90 -9.16 -16.93
N VAL A 138 -19.18 -8.92 -17.25
CA VAL A 138 -19.70 -7.58 -17.58
C VAL A 138 -19.55 -6.62 -16.40
N LEU A 139 -19.81 -7.10 -15.18
CA LEU A 139 -19.63 -6.31 -13.97
C LEU A 139 -18.18 -5.85 -13.83
N MET A 140 -17.24 -6.78 -13.95
CA MET A 140 -15.82 -6.47 -13.82
C MET A 140 -15.36 -5.48 -14.88
N TYR A 141 -15.69 -5.72 -16.15
CA TYR A 141 -15.39 -4.80 -17.25
C TYR A 141 -15.86 -3.37 -16.94
N ASN A 142 -17.09 -3.23 -16.44
CA ASN A 142 -17.67 -1.93 -16.10
C ASN A 142 -16.96 -1.26 -14.91
N MET A 143 -16.56 -2.04 -13.89
CA MET A 143 -15.80 -1.53 -12.75
C MET A 143 -14.45 -0.97 -13.20
N LEU A 144 -13.67 -1.74 -13.97
CA LEU A 144 -12.33 -1.35 -14.42
C LEU A 144 -12.38 -0.17 -15.38
N THR A 145 -13.33 -0.17 -16.32
CA THR A 145 -13.56 0.95 -17.23
C THR A 145 -13.90 2.21 -16.43
N GLY A 146 -14.80 2.11 -15.44
CA GLY A 146 -15.15 3.22 -14.57
C GLY A 146 -13.96 3.79 -13.78
N ILE A 147 -13.14 2.93 -13.17
CA ILE A 147 -11.91 3.33 -12.45
C ILE A 147 -10.98 4.08 -13.41
N ARG A 148 -10.69 3.49 -14.57
CA ARG A 148 -9.77 4.06 -15.57
C ARG A 148 -10.14 5.50 -15.91
N ILE A 149 -11.42 5.73 -16.21
CA ILE A 149 -11.93 7.03 -16.63
C ILE A 149 -12.02 8.00 -15.45
N GLY A 150 -12.63 7.59 -14.34
CA GLY A 150 -12.84 8.45 -13.17
C GLY A 150 -11.53 8.98 -12.61
N VAL A 151 -10.57 8.08 -12.41
CA VAL A 151 -9.23 8.42 -11.91
C VAL A 151 -8.46 9.27 -12.91
N SER A 152 -8.43 8.90 -14.21
CA SER A 152 -7.71 9.69 -15.22
C SER A 152 -8.23 11.13 -15.32
N ARG A 153 -9.55 11.32 -15.19
CA ARG A 153 -10.16 12.66 -15.19
C ARG A 153 -9.77 13.46 -13.97
N CYS A 154 -9.73 12.85 -12.79
CA CYS A 154 -9.24 13.53 -11.60
C CYS A 154 -7.74 13.87 -11.74
N GLN A 155 -6.95 12.98 -12.33
CA GLN A 155 -5.51 13.15 -12.53
C GLN A 155 -5.18 14.30 -13.49
N ALA A 156 -6.00 14.48 -14.53
CA ALA A 156 -5.85 15.53 -15.53
C ALA A 156 -6.05 16.95 -14.96
N LYS A 157 -6.69 17.08 -13.79
CA LYS A 157 -6.88 18.37 -13.12
C LYS A 157 -5.59 18.82 -12.43
N ILE A 158 -5.32 20.12 -12.47
CA ILE A 158 -4.18 20.75 -11.79
C ILE A 158 -4.31 20.52 -10.28
N LYS A 159 -3.24 20.03 -9.65
CA LYS A 159 -3.21 19.74 -8.21
C LYS A 159 -3.51 21.01 -7.40
N ARG A 160 -4.36 20.88 -6.39
CA ARG A 160 -4.71 21.94 -5.44
C ARG A 160 -4.87 21.37 -4.03
N PRO A 161 -4.79 22.21 -2.98
CA PRO A 161 -5.15 21.79 -1.62
C PRO A 161 -6.58 21.27 -1.53
N LEU A 162 -6.81 20.35 -0.59
CA LEU A 162 -8.14 19.82 -0.29
C LEU A 162 -8.99 20.87 0.42
N THR A 163 -10.29 20.80 0.13
CA THR A 163 -11.36 21.58 0.77
C THR A 163 -12.35 20.62 1.42
N ASP A 164 -13.18 21.11 2.34
CA ASP A 164 -14.20 20.28 3.01
C ASP A 164 -15.22 19.69 2.02
N GLU A 165 -15.50 20.39 0.92
CA GLU A 165 -16.37 19.89 -0.15
C GLU A 165 -15.83 18.61 -0.80
N ASP A 166 -14.50 18.46 -0.88
CA ASP A 166 -13.87 17.30 -1.52
C ASP A 166 -14.19 15.97 -0.82
N PHE A 167 -14.42 16.00 0.50
CA PHE A 167 -14.78 14.82 1.29
C PHE A 167 -16.20 14.32 1.01
N THR A 168 -17.06 15.18 0.47
CA THR A 168 -18.46 14.82 0.15
C THR A 168 -18.73 14.75 -1.36
N ALA A 169 -17.76 15.17 -2.17
CA ALA A 169 -17.84 15.22 -3.63
C ALA A 169 -18.16 13.86 -4.27
N ARG A 170 -18.97 13.89 -5.33
CA ARG A 170 -19.42 12.70 -6.07
C ARG A 170 -19.46 12.97 -7.57
N HIS A 171 -18.53 12.40 -8.32
CA HIS A 171 -18.56 12.51 -9.79
C HIS A 171 -19.33 11.33 -10.37
N LYS A 172 -20.32 11.62 -11.21
CA LYS A 172 -21.15 10.61 -11.88
C LYS A 172 -20.77 10.57 -13.35
N PHE A 173 -20.62 9.37 -13.89
CA PHE A 173 -20.35 9.14 -15.30
C PHE A 173 -21.39 8.17 -15.85
N SER A 174 -21.85 8.44 -17.06
CA SER A 174 -22.68 7.53 -17.85
C SER A 174 -21.83 7.05 -19.01
N PHE A 175 -21.76 5.74 -19.19
CA PHE A 175 -21.09 5.10 -20.30
C PHE A 175 -22.17 4.52 -21.18
N ASP A 176 -22.22 5.01 -22.42
CA ASP A 176 -23.15 4.54 -23.44
C ASP A 176 -22.34 3.87 -24.56
N ILE A 177 -22.92 2.87 -25.24
CA ILE A 177 -22.26 2.12 -26.32
C ILE A 177 -21.76 3.03 -27.46
N VAL A 178 -22.44 4.16 -27.69
CA VAL A 178 -22.07 5.16 -28.71
C VAL A 178 -20.83 5.96 -28.30
N GLY A 179 -20.56 6.10 -27.00
CA GLY A 179 -19.50 6.96 -26.47
C GLY A 179 -19.76 8.45 -26.67
N ASN A 180 -19.00 9.29 -25.97
CA ASN A 180 -18.94 10.73 -26.20
C ASN A 180 -17.49 11.23 -26.01
N GLU A 181 -17.23 12.53 -26.20
CA GLU A 181 -15.87 13.09 -26.12
C GLU A 181 -15.17 12.87 -24.76
N LEU A 182 -15.96 12.78 -23.68
CA LEU A 182 -15.52 12.80 -22.29
C LEU A 182 -15.57 11.42 -21.62
N THR A 183 -16.29 10.47 -22.21
CA THR A 183 -16.37 9.06 -21.86
C THR A 183 -16.33 8.24 -23.16
N PRO A 184 -15.21 7.59 -23.49
CA PRO A 184 -15.11 6.79 -24.71
C PRO A 184 -16.15 5.67 -24.73
N SER A 185 -16.54 5.22 -25.93
CA SER A 185 -17.53 4.15 -26.14
C SER A 185 -17.18 2.93 -25.29
N ALA A 186 -18.12 2.48 -24.46
CA ALA A 186 -18.00 1.25 -23.68
C ALA A 186 -18.68 0.10 -24.42
N LYS A 187 -18.26 -1.15 -24.16
CA LYS A 187 -18.93 -2.33 -24.74
C LYS A 187 -20.38 -2.49 -24.21
N TYR A 188 -20.67 -1.94 -23.03
CA TYR A 188 -21.96 -2.05 -22.36
C TYR A 188 -22.38 -0.71 -21.77
N ASP A 189 -23.69 -0.46 -21.69
CA ASP A 189 -24.21 0.69 -20.99
C ASP A 189 -24.06 0.52 -19.47
N PHE A 190 -23.53 1.51 -18.75
CA PHE A 190 -23.52 1.50 -17.29
C PHE A 190 -23.34 2.90 -16.70
N LYS A 191 -23.66 3.04 -15.41
CA LYS A 191 -23.39 4.28 -14.67
C LYS A 191 -22.32 4.03 -13.62
N PHE A 192 -21.30 4.86 -13.62
CA PHE A 192 -20.24 4.87 -12.62
C PHE A 192 -20.39 6.08 -11.71
N LYS A 193 -19.99 5.92 -10.46
CA LYS A 193 -19.84 7.03 -9.54
C LYS A 193 -18.53 6.89 -8.78
N ASP A 194 -17.77 7.97 -8.80
CA ASP A 194 -16.52 8.14 -8.08
C ASP A 194 -16.76 9.06 -6.87
N TYR A 195 -16.39 8.59 -5.68
CA TYR A 195 -16.63 9.31 -4.42
C TYR A 195 -15.32 9.92 -3.91
N ALA A 196 -15.37 11.18 -3.46
CA ALA A 196 -14.24 11.93 -2.91
C ALA A 196 -12.92 11.78 -3.71
N PRO A 197 -12.95 12.00 -5.04
CA PRO A 197 -11.83 11.65 -5.91
C PRO A 197 -10.53 12.40 -5.59
N TRP A 198 -10.64 13.65 -5.15
CA TRP A 198 -9.47 14.45 -4.71
C TRP A 198 -8.86 13.91 -3.41
N VAL A 199 -9.68 13.45 -2.47
CA VAL A 199 -9.20 12.86 -1.21
C VAL A 199 -8.46 11.56 -1.49
N PHE A 200 -9.03 10.67 -2.31
CA PHE A 200 -8.35 9.43 -2.70
C PHE A 200 -7.15 9.65 -3.62
N ARG A 201 -7.11 10.74 -4.40
CA ARG A 201 -5.89 11.15 -5.12
C ARG A 201 -4.77 11.51 -4.13
N THR A 202 -5.09 12.32 -3.12
CA THR A 202 -4.14 12.74 -2.08
C THR A 202 -3.64 11.53 -1.28
N LEU A 203 -4.54 10.65 -0.81
CA LEU A 203 -4.15 9.41 -0.12
C LEU A 203 -3.18 8.57 -0.96
N ARG A 204 -3.48 8.36 -2.24
CA ARG A 204 -2.63 7.57 -3.14
C ARG A 204 -1.27 8.21 -3.37
N GLU A 205 -1.22 9.48 -3.78
CA GLU A 205 0.03 10.13 -4.19
C GLU A 205 0.88 10.55 -2.99
N ASP A 206 0.27 11.17 -1.98
CA ASP A 206 1.02 11.94 -0.98
C ASP A 206 1.37 11.11 0.26
N PHE A 207 0.53 10.13 0.62
CA PHE A 207 0.73 9.32 1.84
C PHE A 207 1.02 7.85 1.56
N PHE A 208 0.49 7.30 0.46
CA PHE A 208 0.76 5.93 0.06
C PHE A 208 1.77 5.81 -1.09
N HIS A 209 2.24 6.94 -1.62
CA HIS A 209 3.30 7.05 -2.62
C HIS A 209 3.08 6.15 -3.86
N LEU A 210 1.83 6.07 -4.32
CA LEU A 210 1.45 5.34 -5.52
C LEU A 210 1.53 6.25 -6.74
N ASP A 211 2.30 5.85 -7.74
CA ASP A 211 2.24 6.49 -9.05
C ASP A 211 0.86 6.25 -9.69
N PRO A 212 0.18 7.33 -10.16
CA PRO A 212 -1.15 7.21 -10.76
C PRO A 212 -1.20 6.34 -12.02
N ALA A 213 -0.15 6.34 -12.84
CA ALA A 213 -0.09 5.53 -14.05
C ALA A 213 0.12 4.06 -13.70
N ASP A 214 0.97 3.74 -12.73
CA ASP A 214 1.17 2.38 -12.23
C ASP A 214 -0.07 1.82 -11.54
N TYR A 215 -0.73 2.63 -10.72
CA TYR A 215 -2.02 2.28 -10.10
C TYR A 215 -3.07 1.92 -11.16
N LEU A 216 -3.22 2.76 -12.18
CA LEU A 216 -4.14 2.51 -13.28
C LEU A 216 -3.74 1.30 -14.11
N LEU A 217 -2.46 1.13 -14.42
CA LEU A 217 -1.97 -0.01 -15.20
C LEU A 217 -2.19 -1.32 -14.45
N SER A 218 -1.93 -1.34 -13.14
CA SER A 218 -2.12 -2.51 -12.29
C SER A 218 -3.58 -2.98 -12.24
N LEU A 219 -4.53 -2.03 -12.08
CA LEU A 219 -5.96 -2.33 -11.97
C LEU A 219 -6.64 -2.53 -13.32
N THR A 220 -6.25 -1.76 -14.34
CA THR A 220 -7.00 -1.64 -15.61
C THR A 220 -6.25 -2.20 -16.81
N ALA A 221 -5.10 -2.84 -16.59
CA ALA A 221 -4.53 -3.74 -17.59
C ALA A 221 -5.57 -4.77 -18.01
N LYS A 222 -5.38 -5.31 -19.22
CA LYS A 222 -6.24 -6.31 -19.87
C LYS A 222 -6.50 -7.59 -19.05
N TYR A 223 -6.01 -7.69 -17.82
CA TYR A 223 -6.13 -8.85 -16.97
C TYR A 223 -6.41 -8.41 -15.53
N ILE A 224 -7.37 -9.03 -14.87
CA ILE A 224 -7.45 -9.01 -13.40
C ILE A 224 -7.51 -10.44 -12.90
N LEU A 225 -7.26 -10.70 -11.63
CA LEU A 225 -7.35 -12.04 -11.05
C LEU A 225 -8.62 -12.11 -10.21
N SER A 226 -9.42 -13.15 -10.35
CA SER A 226 -10.57 -13.39 -9.47
C SER A 226 -10.24 -14.56 -8.58
N GLU A 227 -10.28 -14.39 -7.26
CA GLU A 227 -10.42 -15.54 -6.38
C GLU A 227 -11.91 -15.81 -6.21
N LEU A 228 -12.32 -17.05 -6.47
CA LEU A 228 -13.74 -17.41 -6.47
C LEU A 228 -14.17 -17.62 -5.02
N GLY A 229 -14.91 -16.64 -4.48
CA GLY A 229 -15.67 -16.77 -3.24
C GLY A 229 -14.83 -16.59 -1.97
N SER A 230 -14.96 -15.43 -1.32
CA SER A 230 -14.61 -15.40 0.10
C SER A 230 -15.58 -16.33 0.84
N PRO A 231 -15.11 -17.28 1.66
CA PRO A 231 -15.97 -18.07 2.56
C PRO A 231 -16.47 -17.21 3.75
N GLY A 232 -16.63 -15.90 3.56
CA GLY A 232 -17.09 -14.96 4.57
C GLY A 232 -18.62 -14.92 4.64
N LYS A 233 -19.15 -14.80 5.87
CA LYS A 233 -20.60 -14.66 6.17
C LYS A 233 -21.30 -13.52 5.41
N SER A 234 -20.54 -12.57 4.85
CA SER A 234 -21.02 -11.31 4.28
C SER A 234 -21.40 -11.36 2.80
N GLY A 235 -20.97 -12.38 2.04
CA GLY A 235 -21.27 -12.52 0.60
C GLY A 235 -20.59 -11.48 -0.30
N SER A 236 -19.53 -10.83 0.17
CA SER A 236 -18.73 -9.86 -0.60
C SER A 236 -17.76 -10.55 -1.56
N PHE A 237 -17.69 -10.11 -2.80
CA PHE A 237 -16.68 -10.53 -3.77
C PHE A 237 -15.37 -9.76 -3.60
N PHE A 238 -14.26 -10.48 -3.76
CA PHE A 238 -12.89 -9.96 -3.79
C PHE A 238 -12.30 -10.24 -5.18
N TYR A 239 -11.66 -9.24 -5.75
CA TYR A 239 -10.88 -9.36 -6.98
C TYR A 239 -9.50 -8.77 -6.75
N PHE A 240 -8.50 -9.28 -7.44
CA PHE A 240 -7.12 -8.84 -7.31
C PHE A 240 -6.63 -8.20 -8.59
N SER A 241 -5.76 -7.20 -8.49
CA SER A 241 -5.04 -6.66 -9.65
C SER A 241 -4.15 -7.73 -10.28
N ARG A 242 -3.74 -7.50 -11.53
CA ARG A 242 -2.89 -8.43 -12.30
C ARG A 242 -1.59 -8.81 -11.57
N ASP A 243 -0.98 -7.82 -10.94
CA ASP A 243 0.27 -7.93 -10.19
C ASP A 243 0.03 -8.26 -8.71
N TYR A 244 -1.21 -8.56 -8.33
CA TYR A 244 -1.63 -8.91 -6.97
C TYR A 244 -1.42 -7.82 -5.92
N ARG A 245 -1.09 -6.58 -6.30
CA ARG A 245 -0.83 -5.46 -5.38
C ARG A 245 -2.09 -4.88 -4.74
N PHE A 246 -3.21 -4.94 -5.45
CA PHE A 246 -4.47 -4.31 -5.05
C PHE A 246 -5.61 -5.31 -4.99
N ILE A 247 -6.57 -5.02 -4.11
CA ILE A 247 -7.82 -5.76 -3.96
C ILE A 247 -8.99 -4.82 -4.27
N ILE A 248 -9.89 -5.29 -5.11
CA ILE A 248 -11.21 -4.71 -5.34
C ILE A 248 -12.21 -5.50 -4.48
N LYS A 249 -12.71 -4.87 -3.41
CA LYS A 249 -13.66 -5.50 -2.49
C LYS A 249 -15.03 -4.87 -2.65
N THR A 250 -16.05 -5.69 -2.92
CA THR A 250 -17.44 -5.22 -2.88
C THR A 250 -17.89 -5.01 -1.44
N ILE A 251 -18.61 -3.92 -1.20
CA ILE A 251 -19.08 -3.52 0.13
C ILE A 251 -20.57 -3.21 0.13
N ARG A 252 -21.19 -3.31 1.31
CA ARG A 252 -22.59 -3.01 1.55
C ARG A 252 -22.87 -1.51 1.46
N HIS A 253 -24.15 -1.19 1.28
CA HIS A 253 -24.60 0.20 1.26
C HIS A 253 -24.37 0.90 2.61
N SER A 254 -24.40 0.19 3.74
CA SER A 254 -24.04 0.75 5.06
C SER A 254 -22.55 1.08 5.15
N GLU A 255 -21.68 0.17 4.71
CA GLU A 255 -20.22 0.31 4.78
C GLU A 255 -19.72 1.50 3.96
N HIS A 256 -20.25 1.72 2.75
CA HIS A 256 -19.79 2.88 1.95
C HIS A 256 -20.23 4.22 2.57
N LYS A 257 -21.42 4.27 3.20
CA LYS A 257 -21.87 5.47 3.91
C LYS A 257 -20.97 5.74 5.11
N PHE A 258 -20.62 4.68 5.84
CA PHE A 258 -19.75 4.78 6.99
C PHE A 258 -18.33 5.24 6.61
N LEU A 259 -17.73 4.66 5.56
CA LEU A 259 -16.43 5.12 5.06
C LEU A 259 -16.45 6.62 4.70
N LEU A 260 -17.52 7.10 4.04
CA LEU A 260 -17.67 8.53 3.75
C LEU A 260 -17.82 9.39 5.01
N SER A 261 -18.50 8.91 6.05
CA SER A 261 -18.64 9.69 7.29
C SER A 261 -17.33 9.82 8.06
N ILE A 262 -16.42 8.83 7.96
CA ILE A 262 -15.12 8.83 8.67
C ILE A 262 -13.96 9.25 7.77
N LEU A 263 -14.20 9.62 6.51
CA LEU A 263 -13.14 9.85 5.52
C LEU A 263 -12.19 10.99 5.92
N LYS A 264 -12.71 12.05 6.55
CA LYS A 264 -11.90 13.18 7.05
C LYS A 264 -11.00 12.76 8.20
N ASP A 265 -11.54 12.02 9.18
CA ASP A 265 -10.76 11.46 10.28
C ASP A 265 -9.73 10.44 9.80
N TYR A 266 -10.10 9.55 8.87
CA TYR A 266 -9.18 8.58 8.27
C TYR A 266 -8.03 9.25 7.53
N HIS A 267 -8.32 10.28 6.73
CA HIS A 267 -7.28 11.07 6.06
C HIS A 267 -6.32 11.71 7.06
N ALA A 268 -6.83 12.35 8.11
CA ALA A 268 -6.00 12.96 9.15
C ALA A 268 -5.15 11.90 9.89
N HIS A 269 -5.71 10.73 10.17
CA HIS A 269 -4.99 9.62 10.81
C HIS A 269 -3.83 9.12 9.94
N VAL A 270 -4.07 8.86 8.66
CA VAL A 270 -3.04 8.41 7.71
C VAL A 270 -1.94 9.45 7.56
N GLN A 271 -2.30 10.74 7.50
CA GLN A 271 -1.32 11.83 7.43
C GLN A 271 -0.43 11.89 8.68
N ALA A 272 -1.01 11.71 9.86
CA ALA A 272 -0.27 11.75 11.12
C ALA A 272 0.52 10.45 11.41
N ASN A 273 0.11 9.32 10.81
CA ASN A 273 0.65 7.99 11.05
C ASN A 273 1.04 7.32 9.71
N PRO A 274 2.16 7.73 9.09
CA PRO A 274 2.58 7.21 7.78
C PRO A 274 2.82 5.69 7.78
N HIS A 275 3.10 5.10 8.95
CA HIS A 275 3.33 3.66 9.11
C HIS A 275 2.10 2.89 9.59
N THR A 276 0.90 3.47 9.51
CA THR A 276 -0.35 2.80 9.93
C THR A 276 -0.50 1.39 9.32
N LEU A 277 -1.00 0.48 10.15
CA LEU A 277 -1.34 -0.89 9.77
C LEU A 277 -2.78 -1.01 9.26
N LEU A 278 -3.57 0.07 9.35
CA LEU A 278 -4.93 0.09 8.82
C LEU A 278 -4.92 -0.19 7.32
N SER A 279 -5.95 -0.93 6.88
CA SER A 279 -6.23 -1.14 5.47
C SER A 279 -6.18 0.19 4.69
N ARG A 280 -5.38 0.22 3.62
CA ARG A 280 -5.12 1.41 2.81
C ARG A 280 -6.16 1.52 1.72
N PHE A 281 -7.05 2.51 1.79
CA PHE A 281 -8.08 2.73 0.77
C PHE A 281 -7.58 3.66 -0.33
N TYR A 282 -7.65 3.18 -1.58
CA TYR A 282 -7.17 3.88 -2.77
C TYR A 282 -8.30 4.47 -3.62
N GLY A 283 -9.54 4.06 -3.37
CA GLY A 283 -10.71 4.58 -4.05
C GLY A 283 -12.00 3.98 -3.51
N LEU A 284 -13.08 4.76 -3.56
CA LEU A 284 -14.44 4.31 -3.27
C LEU A 284 -15.32 4.60 -4.47
N HIS A 285 -15.96 3.55 -5.00
CA HIS A 285 -16.69 3.65 -6.25
C HIS A 285 -18.03 2.91 -6.20
N ARG A 286 -18.88 3.21 -7.18
CA ARG A 286 -20.13 2.49 -7.40
C ARG A 286 -20.42 2.30 -8.88
N VAL A 287 -20.72 1.08 -9.26
CA VAL A 287 -21.24 0.73 -10.58
C VAL A 287 -22.75 0.42 -10.51
N LYS A 288 -23.50 0.84 -11.52
CA LYS A 288 -24.91 0.50 -11.71
C LYS A 288 -25.10 -0.01 -13.14
N LEU A 289 -25.46 -1.29 -13.26
CA LEU A 289 -25.83 -1.92 -14.52
C LEU A 289 -27.25 -1.50 -14.96
N PRO A 290 -27.57 -1.54 -16.26
CA PRO A 290 -28.93 -1.33 -16.76
C PRO A 290 -29.86 -2.37 -16.15
N ARG A 291 -30.97 -1.94 -15.53
CA ARG A 291 -31.92 -2.79 -14.78
C ARG A 291 -31.29 -3.63 -13.64
N GLY A 292 -30.03 -3.40 -13.28
CA GLY A 292 -29.31 -4.15 -12.26
C GLY A 292 -29.16 -3.42 -10.93
N ARG A 293 -28.70 -4.16 -9.91
CA ARG A 293 -28.41 -3.61 -8.58
C ARG A 293 -27.22 -2.66 -8.60
N LYS A 294 -27.22 -1.70 -7.67
CA LYS A 294 -26.07 -0.82 -7.40
C LYS A 294 -25.04 -1.63 -6.62
N ILE A 295 -23.81 -1.66 -7.10
CA ILE A 295 -22.70 -2.35 -6.43
C ILE A 295 -21.70 -1.28 -6.00
N HIS A 296 -21.43 -1.23 -4.69
CA HIS A 296 -20.40 -0.38 -4.10
C HIS A 296 -19.15 -1.21 -3.89
N PHE A 297 -17.99 -0.61 -4.08
CA PHE A 297 -16.73 -1.30 -3.89
C PHE A 297 -15.61 -0.32 -3.56
N VAL A 298 -14.61 -0.83 -2.86
CA VAL A 298 -13.38 -0.11 -2.52
C VAL A 298 -12.20 -0.77 -3.22
N ILE A 299 -11.20 0.05 -3.53
CA ILE A 299 -9.88 -0.42 -3.90
C ILE A 299 -9.00 -0.30 -2.66
N MET A 300 -8.32 -1.38 -2.30
CA MET A 300 -7.44 -1.42 -1.13
C MET A 300 -6.14 -2.16 -1.40
N ASN A 301 -5.15 -2.03 -0.52
CA ASN A 301 -3.91 -2.80 -0.61
C ASN A 301 -4.18 -4.29 -0.40
N ASN A 302 -3.46 -5.12 -1.15
CA ASN A 302 -3.23 -6.49 -0.74
C ASN A 302 -2.10 -6.51 0.29
N LEU A 303 -2.33 -7.13 1.44
CA LEU A 303 -1.33 -7.26 2.49
C LEU A 303 -0.22 -8.23 2.06
N PHE A 304 -0.58 -9.33 1.40
CA PHE A 304 0.38 -10.37 1.04
C PHE A 304 1.05 -10.07 -0.30
N PRO A 305 2.38 -10.06 -0.37
CA PRO A 305 3.10 -9.70 -1.59
C PRO A 305 2.99 -10.82 -2.62
N PRO A 306 2.99 -10.52 -3.94
CA PRO A 306 2.89 -11.52 -5.01
C PRO A 306 4.03 -12.55 -5.02
N HIS A 307 5.22 -12.15 -4.59
CA HIS A 307 6.48 -12.88 -4.79
C HIS A 307 6.85 -13.84 -3.65
N LYS A 308 6.00 -13.99 -2.61
CA LYS A 308 6.25 -14.87 -1.45
C LYS A 308 5.08 -15.78 -1.12
N ASP A 309 5.39 -17.06 -0.86
CA ASP A 309 4.42 -18.03 -0.34
C ASP A 309 4.09 -17.69 1.12
N ILE A 310 2.79 -17.62 1.44
CA ILE A 310 2.32 -17.43 2.81
C ILE A 310 1.99 -18.82 3.35
N HIS A 311 2.82 -19.33 4.26
CA HIS A 311 2.72 -20.71 4.75
C HIS A 311 1.60 -20.86 5.80
N GLU A 312 1.36 -19.82 6.58
CA GLU A 312 0.25 -19.76 7.52
C GLU A 312 -0.39 -18.37 7.50
N THR A 313 -1.71 -18.33 7.61
CA THR A 313 -2.49 -17.09 7.70
C THR A 313 -3.39 -17.14 8.92
N PHE A 314 -3.39 -16.07 9.72
CA PHE A 314 -4.23 -15.91 10.90
C PHE A 314 -5.04 -14.62 10.84
N ASP A 315 -6.31 -14.70 11.18
CA ASP A 315 -7.19 -13.57 11.49
C ASP A 315 -7.33 -13.53 13.01
N LEU A 316 -6.82 -12.48 13.67
CA LEU A 316 -6.76 -12.38 15.14
C LEU A 316 -7.59 -11.19 15.63
N LYS A 317 -8.46 -11.41 16.62
CA LYS A 317 -9.37 -10.39 17.20
C LYS A 317 -9.18 -10.18 18.70
N GLY A 318 -8.40 -11.03 19.36
CA GLY A 318 -8.29 -11.09 20.81
C GLY A 318 -9.53 -11.65 21.49
N SER A 319 -10.30 -12.50 20.81
CA SER A 319 -11.50 -13.16 21.38
C SER A 319 -11.43 -14.65 21.11
N THR A 320 -12.09 -15.46 21.94
CA THR A 320 -12.00 -16.93 21.87
C THR A 320 -13.28 -17.60 21.37
N VAL A 321 -14.46 -17.00 21.59
CA VAL A 321 -15.74 -17.62 21.21
C VAL A 321 -15.93 -17.68 19.69
N GLY A 322 -16.01 -18.89 19.13
CA GLY A 322 -16.14 -19.12 17.68
C GLY A 322 -14.89 -18.73 16.88
N ARG A 323 -13.75 -18.62 17.57
CA ARG A 323 -12.47 -18.17 17.03
C ARG A 323 -11.47 -19.33 16.88
N GLU A 324 -11.99 -20.47 16.46
CA GLU A 324 -11.21 -21.60 15.98
C GLU A 324 -11.60 -21.93 14.53
N TYR A 325 -10.64 -22.43 13.77
CA TYR A 325 -10.85 -23.10 12.50
C TYR A 325 -10.46 -24.58 12.68
N PRO A 326 -11.30 -25.56 12.28
CA PRO A 326 -11.01 -26.97 12.52
C PRO A 326 -9.69 -27.44 11.90
N GLU A 327 -8.83 -28.07 12.70
CA GLU A 327 -7.48 -28.47 12.29
C GLU A 327 -7.50 -29.54 11.17
N GLU A 328 -8.48 -30.46 11.16
CA GLU A 328 -8.56 -31.47 10.09
C GLU A 328 -8.89 -30.84 8.73
N LYS A 329 -9.59 -29.70 8.74
CA LYS A 329 -9.86 -28.90 7.53
C LYS A 329 -8.67 -28.03 7.16
N ALA A 330 -7.91 -27.55 8.13
CA ALA A 330 -6.72 -26.74 7.88
C ALA A 330 -5.63 -27.58 7.20
N ALA A 331 -5.41 -28.80 7.66
CA ALA A 331 -4.44 -29.73 7.06
C ALA A 331 -4.69 -30.01 5.56
N LYS A 332 -5.96 -29.93 5.12
CA LYS A 332 -6.37 -30.18 3.74
C LYS A 332 -6.46 -28.90 2.89
N ASN A 333 -6.33 -27.72 3.51
CA ASN A 333 -6.46 -26.44 2.83
C ASN A 333 -5.27 -25.53 3.17
N PRO A 334 -4.22 -25.51 2.33
CA PRO A 334 -3.06 -24.64 2.51
C PRO A 334 -3.40 -23.14 2.56
N GLY A 335 -4.56 -22.73 2.05
CA GLY A 335 -5.07 -21.35 2.12
C GLY A 335 -6.01 -21.08 3.31
N ALA A 336 -6.07 -21.98 4.29
CA ALA A 336 -6.93 -21.79 5.46
C ALA A 336 -6.51 -20.54 6.25
N VAL A 337 -7.50 -19.71 6.58
CA VAL A 337 -7.34 -18.59 7.51
C VAL A 337 -7.67 -19.09 8.91
N LEU A 338 -6.62 -19.31 9.69
CA LEU A 338 -6.68 -19.72 11.08
C LEU A 338 -7.09 -18.55 11.97
N LYS A 339 -7.43 -18.82 13.23
CA LYS A 339 -7.96 -17.81 14.17
C LYS A 339 -7.22 -17.85 15.52
N ASP A 340 -7.73 -17.08 16.48
CA ASP A 340 -7.15 -16.88 17.81
C ASP A 340 -6.86 -18.19 18.55
N LEU A 341 -7.81 -19.13 18.59
CA LEU A 341 -7.60 -20.42 19.29
C LEU A 341 -6.55 -21.29 18.59
N ASN A 342 -6.49 -21.29 17.25
CA ASN A 342 -5.43 -21.98 16.52
C ASN A 342 -4.05 -21.37 16.84
N TRP A 343 -3.96 -20.04 16.96
CA TRP A 343 -2.73 -19.36 17.34
C TRP A 343 -2.25 -19.81 18.72
N ILE A 344 -3.16 -19.79 19.71
CA ILE A 344 -2.88 -20.16 21.10
C ILE A 344 -2.50 -21.65 21.20
N ASN A 345 -3.33 -22.53 20.65
CA ASN A 345 -3.16 -23.99 20.74
C ASN A 345 -1.87 -24.47 20.05
N ARG A 346 -1.42 -23.77 19.01
CA ARG A 346 -0.15 -24.05 18.32
C ARG A 346 1.07 -23.40 19.00
N GLY A 347 0.89 -22.73 20.14
CA GLY A 347 1.98 -22.07 20.86
C GLY A 347 2.68 -20.99 20.04
N ARG A 348 1.95 -20.29 19.16
CA ARG A 348 2.53 -19.27 18.27
C ARG A 348 2.85 -17.99 19.04
N THR A 349 3.95 -17.37 18.65
CA THR A 349 4.43 -16.09 19.17
C THR A 349 4.95 -15.24 18.01
N LEU A 350 4.73 -13.92 18.07
CA LEU A 350 5.40 -12.97 17.19
C LEU A 350 6.82 -12.76 17.72
N GLU A 351 7.79 -13.38 17.06
CA GLU A 351 9.23 -13.30 17.38
C GLU A 351 9.78 -11.94 16.93
N LEU A 352 9.54 -10.92 17.74
CA LEU A 352 10.01 -9.56 17.52
C LEU A 352 10.88 -9.13 18.71
N GLY A 353 12.11 -8.74 18.40
CA GLY A 353 13.04 -8.16 19.34
C GLY A 353 12.55 -6.82 19.91
N PRO A 354 13.22 -6.30 20.96
CA PRO A 354 12.77 -5.12 21.68
C PRO A 354 12.43 -3.91 20.79
N GLU A 355 13.21 -3.66 19.73
CA GLU A 355 13.01 -2.51 18.84
C GLU A 355 11.76 -2.66 17.97
N LYS A 356 11.66 -3.75 17.20
CA LYS A 356 10.50 -4.00 16.33
C LYS A 356 9.22 -4.17 17.14
N ARG A 357 9.31 -4.79 18.32
CA ARG A 357 8.17 -4.92 19.25
C ARG A 357 7.66 -3.57 19.73
N ALA A 358 8.55 -2.65 20.11
CA ALA A 358 8.16 -1.32 20.56
C ALA A 358 7.45 -0.54 19.44
N LEU A 359 8.00 -0.55 18.23
CA LEU A 359 7.42 0.10 17.05
C LEU A 359 6.04 -0.46 16.71
N LEU A 360 5.90 -1.78 16.67
CA LEU A 360 4.63 -2.44 16.36
C LEU A 360 3.57 -2.17 17.44
N THR A 361 3.97 -2.23 18.71
CA THR A 361 3.07 -1.95 19.84
C THR A 361 2.54 -0.53 19.78
N GLU A 362 3.41 0.44 19.56
CA GLU A 362 3.01 1.86 19.53
C GLU A 362 2.13 2.16 18.30
N GLN A 363 2.45 1.63 17.13
CA GLN A 363 1.60 1.82 15.95
C GLN A 363 0.21 1.17 16.13
N LEU A 364 0.14 -0.05 16.69
CA LEU A 364 -1.12 -0.71 16.98
C LEU A 364 -1.96 0.07 18.01
N ARG A 365 -1.31 0.70 19.01
CA ARG A 365 -2.00 1.56 19.98
C ARG A 365 -2.68 2.74 19.27
N ARG A 366 -1.94 3.47 18.43
CA ARG A 366 -2.46 4.62 17.67
C ARG A 366 -3.60 4.23 16.73
N ASP A 367 -3.45 3.11 16.03
CA ASP A 367 -4.49 2.59 15.13
C ASP A 367 -5.74 2.14 15.91
N ALA A 368 -5.59 1.47 17.05
CA ALA A 368 -6.69 1.05 17.91
C ALA A 368 -7.43 2.24 18.53
N GLU A 369 -6.72 3.26 18.99
CA GLU A 369 -7.30 4.52 19.51
C GLU A 369 -8.12 5.24 18.44
N PHE A 370 -7.63 5.30 17.20
CA PHE A 370 -8.39 5.83 16.09
C PHE A 370 -9.68 5.03 15.86
N LEU A 371 -9.61 3.70 15.77
CA LEU A 371 -10.79 2.84 15.56
C LEU A 371 -11.81 2.97 16.71
N LYS A 372 -11.33 3.10 17.95
CA LYS A 372 -12.14 3.40 19.14
C LYS A 372 -12.85 4.76 18.99
N LYS A 373 -12.13 5.81 18.59
CA LYS A 373 -12.69 7.17 18.35
C LYS A 373 -13.83 7.14 17.32
N ILE A 374 -13.66 6.41 16.22
CA ILE A 374 -14.68 6.31 15.16
C ILE A 374 -15.73 5.22 15.40
N ASN A 375 -15.79 4.65 16.61
CA ASN A 375 -16.75 3.63 17.03
C ASN A 375 -16.78 2.37 16.14
N VAL A 376 -15.60 1.93 15.70
CA VAL A 376 -15.44 0.70 14.90
C VAL A 376 -15.11 -0.48 15.82
N MET A 377 -15.60 -1.66 15.42
CA MET A 377 -15.40 -2.92 16.12
C MET A 377 -15.28 -4.06 15.12
N ASP A 378 -15.11 -5.29 15.62
CA ASP A 378 -15.05 -6.51 14.80
C ASP A 378 -13.89 -6.51 13.76
N TYR A 379 -12.88 -5.64 13.91
CA TYR A 379 -11.66 -5.61 13.09
C TYR A 379 -10.63 -6.64 13.55
N SER A 380 -9.82 -7.16 12.62
CA SER A 380 -8.80 -8.17 12.93
C SER A 380 -7.41 -7.68 12.58
N LEU A 381 -6.39 -8.17 13.29
CA LEU A 381 -5.04 -8.20 12.77
C LEU A 381 -4.92 -9.44 11.87
N LEU A 382 -4.73 -9.21 10.58
CA LEU A 382 -4.36 -10.26 9.63
C LEU A 382 -2.85 -10.47 9.69
N VAL A 383 -2.43 -11.71 9.92
CA VAL A 383 -1.03 -12.11 10.04
C VAL A 383 -0.75 -13.18 8.99
N GLY A 384 0.13 -12.87 8.04
CA GLY A 384 0.73 -13.86 7.13
C GLY A 384 2.14 -14.21 7.60
N ILE A 385 2.49 -15.49 7.59
CA ILE A 385 3.81 -15.98 7.99
C ILE A 385 4.50 -16.59 6.76
N HIS A 386 5.70 -16.10 6.47
CA HIS A 386 6.61 -16.69 5.50
C HIS A 386 7.87 -17.20 6.20
N ASN A 387 8.15 -18.48 6.08
CA ASN A 387 9.38 -19.12 6.51
C ASN A 387 10.43 -19.05 5.38
N MET A 388 11.54 -18.36 5.64
CA MET A 388 12.58 -18.09 4.64
C MET A 388 13.34 -19.36 4.24
N GLN A 389 13.50 -20.33 5.15
CA GLN A 389 14.16 -21.61 4.85
C GLN A 389 13.32 -22.47 3.90
N ARG A 390 12.00 -22.45 4.08
CA ARG A 390 11.04 -23.11 3.20
C ARG A 390 10.95 -22.40 1.86
N GLY A 391 11.03 -21.07 1.87
CA GLY A 391 10.97 -20.23 0.68
C GLY A 391 9.66 -20.44 -0.10
N ASN A 392 9.74 -20.33 -1.42
CA ASN A 392 8.60 -20.48 -2.34
C ASN A 392 8.44 -21.90 -2.91
N ARG A 393 8.96 -22.92 -2.20
CA ARG A 393 9.02 -24.30 -2.71
C ARG A 393 7.64 -24.94 -2.82
N ASP A 394 6.71 -24.54 -1.97
CA ASP A 394 5.37 -25.14 -1.91
C ASP A 394 4.46 -24.68 -3.04
N ASN A 395 4.81 -23.57 -3.70
CA ASN A 395 3.99 -22.94 -4.73
C ASN A 395 2.53 -22.77 -4.27
N VAL A 396 2.32 -22.44 -2.98
CA VAL A 396 1.00 -22.39 -2.32
C VAL A 396 0.02 -21.58 -3.16
N ARG A 397 0.52 -20.51 -3.78
CA ARG A 397 -0.28 -19.56 -4.55
C ARG A 397 -0.60 -19.98 -5.99
N LYS A 398 0.18 -20.86 -6.62
CA LYS A 398 -0.10 -21.33 -7.99
C LYS A 398 -1.40 -22.14 -8.08
N ASN A 399 -1.86 -22.69 -6.96
CA ASN A 399 -3.07 -23.52 -6.94
C ASN A 399 -4.35 -22.73 -6.63
N THR A 400 -4.26 -21.43 -6.29
CA THR A 400 -5.39 -20.67 -5.70
C THR A 400 -5.91 -19.52 -6.59
N LEU A 401 -5.06 -18.92 -7.43
CA LEU A 401 -5.45 -17.74 -8.23
C LEU A 401 -6.16 -18.11 -9.53
N LYS A 402 -7.30 -17.46 -9.84
CA LYS A 402 -7.94 -17.54 -11.18
C LYS A 402 -7.72 -16.23 -11.95
N VAL A 403 -7.56 -16.35 -13.27
CA VAL A 403 -7.19 -15.23 -14.14
C VAL A 403 -8.39 -14.80 -14.98
N PHE A 404 -8.66 -13.51 -15.08
CA PHE A 404 -9.68 -12.90 -15.94
C PHE A 404 -9.01 -12.16 -17.10
N SER A 405 -9.51 -12.40 -18.32
CA SER A 405 -9.01 -11.79 -19.56
C SER A 405 -10.18 -11.23 -20.36
N PRO A 406 -10.52 -9.94 -20.21
CA PRO A 406 -11.53 -9.32 -21.03
C PRO A 406 -11.00 -9.12 -22.44
N ASP A 407 -11.72 -9.66 -23.42
CA ASP A 407 -11.65 -9.22 -24.80
C ASP A 407 -12.21 -7.80 -24.87
N LEU A 408 -11.37 -6.85 -24.48
CA LEU A 408 -11.54 -5.44 -24.79
C LEU A 408 -11.51 -5.34 -26.32
N PRO A 409 -12.62 -4.96 -26.98
CA PRO A 409 -12.58 -4.74 -28.42
C PRO A 409 -11.42 -3.80 -28.71
N GLU A 410 -10.65 -4.11 -29.75
CA GLU A 410 -9.70 -3.14 -30.28
C GLU A 410 -10.47 -1.84 -30.43
N THR A 411 -10.11 -0.81 -29.67
CA THR A 411 -10.25 0.54 -30.21
C THR A 411 -9.28 0.57 -31.38
N ARG A 412 -9.66 -0.05 -32.51
CA ARG A 412 -9.29 0.42 -33.82
C ARG A 412 -9.76 1.85 -33.79
N ARG A 413 -8.86 2.76 -33.41
CA ARG A 413 -9.05 4.17 -33.68
C ARG A 413 -9.22 4.18 -35.18
N SER A 414 -10.46 4.25 -35.66
CA SER A 414 -10.68 4.55 -37.05
C SER A 414 -9.91 5.84 -37.26
N ARG A 415 -8.97 5.85 -38.18
CA ARG A 415 -8.30 7.08 -38.62
C ARG A 415 -9.33 8.18 -38.96
N ALA A 416 -10.59 7.79 -39.18
CA ALA A 416 -11.75 8.66 -39.33
C ALA A 416 -12.07 9.58 -38.13
N MET A 417 -11.75 9.23 -36.87
CA MET A 417 -11.96 10.16 -35.73
C MET A 417 -10.83 11.19 -35.52
N GLN A 418 -9.69 11.04 -36.21
CA GLN A 418 -8.69 12.11 -36.27
C GLN A 418 -9.09 13.24 -37.24
N ALA A 419 -10.02 12.97 -38.16
CA ALA A 419 -10.34 13.88 -39.25
C ALA A 419 -11.65 14.69 -39.08
N LYS A 420 -12.46 14.44 -38.03
CA LYS A 420 -13.66 15.25 -37.76
C LYS A 420 -13.70 15.74 -36.32
N GLY A 421 -13.23 16.98 -36.12
CA GLY A 421 -13.85 17.94 -35.22
C GLY A 421 -13.76 17.75 -33.70
N GLY A 422 -12.91 16.86 -33.17
CA GLY A 422 -12.77 16.73 -31.72
C GLY A 422 -12.24 18.02 -31.07
N SER A 423 -12.94 18.55 -30.07
CA SER A 423 -12.63 19.86 -29.46
C SER A 423 -11.17 19.97 -28.97
N LYS A 424 -10.55 21.14 -29.18
CA LYS A 424 -9.19 21.51 -28.73
C LYS A 424 -9.14 21.95 -27.25
N SER A 425 -10.08 21.52 -26.42
CA SER A 425 -10.11 21.99 -25.03
C SER A 425 -8.87 21.48 -24.25
N PRO A 426 -8.23 22.32 -23.42
CA PRO A 426 -7.08 21.90 -22.62
C PRO A 426 -7.38 20.68 -21.73
N GLU A 427 -8.60 20.58 -21.21
CA GLU A 427 -9.06 19.46 -20.39
C GLU A 427 -9.09 18.14 -21.19
N ALA A 428 -9.64 18.14 -22.41
CA ALA A 428 -9.67 16.94 -23.24
C ALA A 428 -8.25 16.47 -23.63
N ILE A 429 -7.33 17.40 -23.87
CA ILE A 429 -5.92 17.09 -24.17
C ILE A 429 -5.25 16.46 -22.94
N ALA A 430 -5.45 17.04 -21.75
CA ALA A 430 -4.89 16.52 -20.50
C ALA A 430 -5.42 15.12 -20.17
N ILE A 431 -6.73 14.88 -20.35
CA ILE A 431 -7.34 13.56 -20.18
C ILE A 431 -6.74 12.53 -21.14
N ARG A 432 -6.62 12.87 -22.44
CA ARG A 432 -6.01 11.96 -23.43
C ARG A 432 -4.57 11.62 -23.07
N ARG A 433 -3.80 12.58 -22.55
CA ARG A 433 -2.43 12.36 -22.09
C ARG A 433 -2.39 11.40 -20.90
N ALA A 434 -3.20 11.62 -19.87
CA ALA A 434 -3.30 10.75 -18.69
C ALA A 434 -3.76 9.33 -19.04
N MET A 435 -4.70 9.20 -19.98
CA MET A 435 -5.13 7.89 -20.48
C MET A 435 -4.02 7.16 -21.21
N ARG A 436 -3.24 7.86 -22.05
CA ARG A 436 -2.16 7.28 -22.83
C ARG A 436 -1.00 6.79 -21.96
N SER A 437 -0.66 7.49 -20.88
CA SER A 437 0.37 7.03 -19.94
C SER A 437 -0.05 5.75 -19.20
N SER A 438 -1.36 5.50 -19.07
CA SER A 438 -1.93 4.31 -18.45
C SER A 438 -2.39 3.23 -19.45
N ASP A 439 -2.09 3.37 -20.76
CA ASP A 439 -2.49 2.38 -21.76
C ASP A 439 -1.69 1.07 -21.56
N PRO A 440 -2.35 -0.08 -21.37
CA PRO A 440 -1.63 -1.35 -21.27
C PRO A 440 -0.96 -1.68 -22.61
N LYS A 441 0.37 -1.78 -22.62
CA LYS A 441 1.14 -2.31 -23.76
C LYS A 441 0.74 -3.76 -23.99
N ARG A 442 0.55 -4.18 -25.25
CA ARG A 442 0.30 -5.58 -25.60
C ARG A 442 1.53 -6.41 -25.19
N LEU A 443 1.44 -7.17 -24.11
CA LEU A 443 2.21 -8.40 -24.01
C LEU A 443 1.59 -9.37 -25.02
N GLY A 444 2.42 -10.14 -25.73
CA GLY A 444 1.94 -11.20 -26.63
C GLY A 444 1.09 -12.24 -25.88
N LYS A 445 0.68 -13.32 -26.55
CA LYS A 445 -0.01 -14.47 -25.93
C LYS A 445 0.84 -15.23 -24.87
N HIS A 446 1.79 -14.57 -24.24
CA HIS A 446 2.76 -15.15 -23.32
C HIS A 446 2.31 -14.95 -21.87
N THR A 447 2.37 -16.07 -21.15
CA THR A 447 2.17 -16.31 -19.72
C THR A 447 2.15 -15.09 -18.79
N ILE A 448 1.09 -14.97 -17.99
CA ILE A 448 1.00 -14.05 -16.85
C ILE A 448 1.97 -14.56 -15.78
N ARG A 449 3.14 -13.91 -15.68
CA ARG A 449 4.06 -14.11 -14.57
C ARG A 449 3.80 -13.04 -13.51
N LEU A 450 3.53 -13.47 -12.29
CA LEU A 450 3.59 -12.56 -11.13
C LEU A 450 5.03 -12.08 -10.97
N PRO A 451 5.25 -10.87 -10.42
CA PRO A 451 6.60 -10.45 -10.06
C PRO A 451 7.26 -11.50 -9.17
N GLU A 452 8.48 -11.92 -9.53
CA GLU A 452 9.30 -12.86 -8.74
C GLU A 452 10.10 -12.12 -7.65
N GLU A 453 10.14 -10.79 -7.71
CA GLU A 453 10.87 -9.90 -6.80
C GLU A 453 9.94 -8.81 -6.24
N ASP A 454 10.36 -8.21 -5.11
CA ASP A 454 9.68 -7.06 -4.54
C ASP A 454 9.82 -5.84 -5.46
N THR A 455 8.72 -5.11 -5.69
CA THR A 455 8.74 -3.91 -6.53
C THR A 455 9.32 -2.70 -5.81
N GLY A 456 9.61 -2.80 -4.50
CA GLY A 456 10.26 -1.76 -3.71
C GLY A 456 9.35 -0.61 -3.29
N ASP A 457 8.16 -0.49 -3.88
CA ASP A 457 7.18 0.59 -3.63
C ASP A 457 6.77 0.76 -2.16
N ARG A 458 7.01 -0.26 -1.32
CA ARG A 458 6.60 -0.30 0.08
C ARG A 458 7.76 -0.17 1.08
N GLN A 459 9.01 -0.12 0.63
CA GLN A 459 10.18 -0.10 1.51
C GLN A 459 10.25 1.14 2.43
N GLN A 460 9.58 2.24 2.05
CA GLN A 460 9.46 3.42 2.90
C GLN A 460 8.58 3.21 4.15
N PHE A 461 7.79 2.13 4.20
CA PHE A 461 6.97 1.81 5.37
C PHE A 461 7.70 0.79 6.25
N ILE A 462 7.93 1.12 7.52
CA ILE A 462 8.67 0.29 8.48
C ILE A 462 8.19 -1.17 8.50
N PHE A 463 6.87 -1.40 8.46
CA PHE A 463 6.28 -2.76 8.50
C PHE A 463 6.32 -3.52 7.16
N TYR A 464 6.94 -2.96 6.13
CA TYR A 464 7.04 -3.51 4.77
C TYR A 464 8.48 -3.51 4.23
N GLN A 465 9.47 -3.18 5.06
CA GLN A 465 10.89 -3.07 4.65
C GLN A 465 11.51 -4.42 4.26
N ASP A 466 11.05 -5.50 4.87
CA ASP A 466 11.60 -6.84 4.69
C ASP A 466 10.76 -7.62 3.67
N GLU A 467 11.05 -7.45 2.37
CA GLU A 467 10.34 -8.11 1.25
C GLU A 467 8.82 -7.84 1.26
N GLY A 468 8.42 -6.63 1.65
CA GLY A 468 7.02 -6.26 1.81
C GLY A 468 6.39 -6.67 3.15
N GLY A 469 7.17 -7.19 4.10
CA GLY A 469 6.75 -7.51 5.46
C GLY A 469 7.74 -7.01 6.51
N MET A 470 7.69 -7.62 7.69
CA MET A 470 8.54 -7.36 8.85
C MET A 470 9.23 -8.66 9.26
N ARG A 471 10.56 -8.71 9.13
CA ARG A 471 11.38 -9.87 9.51
C ARG A 471 11.42 -10.02 11.02
N ALA A 472 11.24 -11.26 11.48
CA ALA A 472 11.39 -11.66 12.86
C ALA A 472 12.80 -11.34 13.38
N THR A 473 12.88 -11.07 14.68
CA THR A 473 14.13 -10.73 15.36
C THR A 473 14.12 -11.33 16.76
N ASP A 474 15.29 -11.71 17.27
CA ASP A 474 15.41 -12.23 18.64
C ASP A 474 15.58 -11.12 19.69
N GLU A 475 15.88 -11.50 20.93
CA GLU A 475 16.09 -10.58 22.05
C GLU A 475 17.24 -9.59 21.85
N ASN A 476 18.22 -9.92 21.01
CA ASN A 476 19.33 -9.06 20.66
C ASN A 476 19.05 -8.24 19.38
N ASN A 477 17.82 -8.29 18.87
CA ASN A 477 17.40 -7.74 17.58
C ASN A 477 18.07 -8.40 16.36
N GLU A 478 18.63 -9.61 16.50
CA GLU A 478 19.27 -10.29 15.38
C GLU A 478 18.22 -10.92 14.45
N PRO A 479 18.37 -10.79 13.11
CA PRO A 479 17.40 -11.27 12.15
C PRO A 479 17.16 -12.79 12.21
N GLN A 480 15.90 -13.20 12.16
CA GLN A 480 15.47 -14.60 12.17
C GLN A 480 14.89 -15.01 10.79
N ASP A 481 14.63 -16.30 10.59
CA ASP A 481 14.21 -16.87 9.30
C ASP A 481 12.70 -16.82 9.04
N THR A 482 12.01 -15.85 9.63
CA THR A 482 10.56 -15.64 9.47
C THR A 482 10.26 -14.21 9.07
N ILE A 483 9.34 -14.02 8.15
CA ILE A 483 8.81 -12.71 7.76
C ILE A 483 7.31 -12.69 8.07
N TYR A 484 6.88 -11.66 8.79
CA TYR A 484 5.48 -11.41 9.13
C TYR A 484 4.89 -10.34 8.21
N TYR A 485 3.70 -10.60 7.67
CA TYR A 485 2.89 -9.64 6.94
C TYR A 485 1.69 -9.25 7.78
N LEU A 486 1.67 -8.00 8.26
CA LEU A 486 0.75 -7.55 9.29
C LEU A 486 -0.15 -6.41 8.78
N GLY A 487 -1.45 -6.49 9.06
CA GLY A 487 -2.37 -5.40 8.73
C GLY A 487 -3.72 -5.52 9.43
N VAL A 488 -4.28 -4.39 9.83
CA VAL A 488 -5.60 -4.31 10.45
C VAL A 488 -6.67 -4.24 9.35
N ILE A 489 -7.57 -5.22 9.35
CA ILE A 489 -8.60 -5.44 8.31
C ILE A 489 -10.02 -5.27 8.87
N ASP A 490 -10.99 -5.16 7.97
CA ASP A 490 -12.44 -5.08 8.27
C ASP A 490 -12.88 -3.88 9.14
N ILE A 491 -12.24 -2.72 8.93
CA ILE A 491 -12.49 -1.47 9.68
C ILE A 491 -13.76 -0.70 9.28
N LEU A 492 -14.68 -1.31 8.52
CA LEU A 492 -15.93 -0.67 8.04
C LEU A 492 -17.18 -1.16 8.79
N THR A 493 -17.01 -1.78 9.95
CA THR A 493 -18.10 -2.29 10.79
C THR A 493 -18.35 -1.33 11.98
N PRO A 494 -19.22 -0.32 11.82
CA PRO A 494 -19.57 0.56 12.94
C PRO A 494 -20.38 -0.17 14.00
N TYR A 495 -20.17 0.19 15.26
CA TYR A 495 -21.03 -0.26 16.36
C TYR A 495 -22.41 0.39 16.28
N SER A 496 -23.34 -0.29 15.63
CA SER A 496 -24.74 0.15 15.47
C SER A 496 -25.68 -0.53 16.48
N THR A 497 -26.92 -0.06 16.58
CA THR A 497 -27.97 -0.65 17.43
C THR A 497 -28.21 -2.14 17.17
N VAL A 498 -28.07 -2.61 15.93
CA VAL A 498 -28.14 -4.04 15.58
C VAL A 498 -27.04 -4.83 16.27
N LYS A 499 -25.83 -4.26 16.38
CA LYS A 499 -24.71 -4.87 17.09
C LYS A 499 -24.87 -4.81 18.61
N LYS A 500 -25.57 -3.81 19.14
CA LYS A 500 -25.97 -3.76 20.56
C LYS A 500 -26.93 -4.90 20.91
N VAL A 501 -27.85 -5.24 20.01
CA VAL A 501 -28.76 -6.39 20.17
C VAL A 501 -27.99 -7.72 20.04
N GLU A 502 -27.07 -7.84 19.07
CA GLU A 502 -26.20 -9.02 18.95
C GLU A 502 -25.33 -9.23 20.21
N HIS A 503 -24.77 -8.15 20.76
CA HIS A 503 -24.03 -8.15 22.04
C HIS A 503 -24.91 -8.61 23.20
N LEU A 504 -26.12 -8.06 23.31
CA LEU A 504 -27.07 -8.42 24.35
C LEU A 504 -27.44 -9.91 24.28
N TRP A 505 -27.75 -10.43 23.09
CA TRP A 505 -28.11 -11.83 22.91
C TRP A 505 -26.93 -12.78 23.19
N LYS A 506 -25.74 -12.45 22.69
CA LYS A 506 -24.55 -13.29 22.90
C LYS A 506 -24.03 -13.25 24.33
N GLY A 507 -24.17 -12.11 25.01
CA GLY A 507 -23.81 -11.95 26.42
C GLY A 507 -24.77 -12.66 27.39
N LEU A 508 -25.93 -13.14 26.91
CA LEU A 508 -26.84 -13.99 27.68
C LEU A 508 -26.50 -15.49 27.57
N GLN A 509 -25.73 -15.91 26.55
CA GLN A 509 -25.36 -17.31 26.31
C GLN A 509 -23.90 -17.65 26.64
N ALA A 510 -23.01 -16.64 26.68
CA ALA A 510 -21.59 -16.81 26.94
C ALA A 510 -21.05 -15.62 27.75
N ASP A 511 -19.88 -15.79 28.35
CA ASP A 511 -19.19 -14.71 29.06
C ASP A 511 -18.98 -13.50 28.14
N ARG A 512 -19.42 -12.34 28.63
CA ARG A 512 -19.58 -11.10 27.89
C ARG A 512 -18.24 -10.53 27.40
N HIS A 513 -17.12 -10.94 28.01
CA HIS A 513 -15.78 -10.49 27.61
C HIS A 513 -15.15 -11.34 26.50
N LYS A 514 -15.65 -12.58 26.31
CA LYS A 514 -15.10 -13.54 25.34
C LYS A 514 -15.75 -13.47 23.96
N ILE A 515 -16.86 -12.75 23.83
CA ILE A 515 -17.61 -12.57 22.59
C ILE A 515 -17.06 -11.40 21.75
N SER A 516 -16.99 -11.55 20.42
CA SER A 516 -16.49 -10.50 19.52
C SER A 516 -17.26 -9.17 19.65
N PRO A 517 -18.60 -9.14 19.72
CA PRO A 517 -19.31 -7.87 19.68
C PRO A 517 -19.43 -7.22 21.06
N VAL A 518 -18.39 -6.51 21.52
CA VAL A 518 -18.41 -5.66 22.72
C VAL A 518 -18.35 -4.17 22.34
N PRO A 519 -18.67 -3.22 23.25
CA PRO A 519 -18.49 -1.80 22.98
C PRO A 519 -17.09 -1.49 22.42
N PRO A 520 -16.92 -0.50 21.50
CA PRO A 520 -15.64 -0.21 20.85
C PRO A 520 -14.46 0.02 21.81
N ALA A 521 -14.72 0.60 22.98
CA ALA A 521 -13.70 0.77 24.02
C ALA A 521 -13.17 -0.57 24.53
N GLU A 522 -14.07 -1.44 25.01
CA GLU A 522 -13.74 -2.79 25.47
C GLU A 522 -13.11 -3.63 24.35
N TYR A 523 -13.61 -3.50 23.11
CA TYR A 523 -13.08 -4.19 21.95
C TYR A 523 -11.62 -3.81 21.71
N SER A 524 -11.34 -2.51 21.66
CA SER A 524 -10.02 -1.95 21.42
C SER A 524 -9.03 -2.38 22.50
N ASP A 525 -9.43 -2.28 23.76
CA ASP A 525 -8.56 -2.56 24.90
C ASP A 525 -8.22 -4.07 24.96
N ARG A 526 -9.21 -4.95 24.69
CA ARG A 526 -9.01 -6.40 24.55
C ARG A 526 -8.13 -6.75 23.35
N PHE A 527 -8.42 -6.18 22.18
CA PHE A 527 -7.64 -6.40 20.96
C PHE A 527 -6.17 -6.05 21.20
N PHE A 528 -5.91 -4.85 21.73
CA PHE A 528 -4.57 -4.37 22.01
C PHE A 528 -3.85 -5.24 23.06
N SER A 529 -4.53 -5.61 24.14
CA SER A 529 -3.99 -6.48 25.18
C SER A 529 -3.61 -7.86 24.64
N PHE A 530 -4.43 -8.42 23.75
CA PHE A 530 -4.12 -9.69 23.08
C PHE A 530 -2.90 -9.56 22.17
N MET A 531 -2.85 -8.52 21.33
CA MET A 531 -1.70 -8.30 20.44
C MET A 531 -0.39 -8.16 21.23
N LYS A 532 -0.41 -7.45 22.36
CA LYS A 532 0.75 -7.34 23.25
C LYS A 532 1.14 -8.69 23.87
N ALA A 533 0.16 -9.51 24.24
CA ALA A 533 0.40 -10.79 24.89
C ALA A 533 1.00 -11.86 23.96
N ILE A 534 0.65 -11.82 22.66
CA ILE A 534 1.16 -12.78 21.66
C ILE A 534 2.54 -12.40 21.09
N MET A 535 3.10 -11.24 21.46
CA MET A 535 4.47 -10.87 21.12
C MET A 535 5.47 -11.49 22.09
N ARG A 536 6.70 -11.73 21.63
CA ARG A 536 7.79 -12.23 22.46
C ARG A 536 7.97 -11.40 23.74
N GLY A 537 8.07 -12.08 24.87
CA GLY A 537 8.15 -11.47 26.20
C GLY A 537 6.81 -10.95 26.74
N GLY A 538 5.70 -11.20 26.03
CA GLY A 538 4.34 -11.00 26.54
C GLY A 538 3.88 -12.16 27.43
N GLU A 539 2.72 -12.00 28.05
CA GLU A 539 2.12 -12.98 28.97
C GLU A 539 1.58 -14.25 28.28
N GLY A 540 1.66 -14.33 26.95
CA GLY A 540 1.15 -15.44 26.16
C GLY A 540 -0.37 -15.35 25.92
N GLY A 541 -0.82 -15.96 24.82
CA GLY A 541 -2.25 -15.96 24.45
C GLY A 541 -3.12 -16.86 25.33
N ALA A 542 -2.53 -17.80 26.07
CA ALA A 542 -3.26 -18.77 26.90
C ALA A 542 -4.11 -18.13 28.00
N LYS A 543 -3.69 -16.95 28.51
CA LYS A 543 -4.45 -16.21 29.53
C LYS A 543 -5.87 -15.85 29.10
N PHE A 544 -6.10 -15.67 27.80
CA PHE A 544 -7.40 -15.33 27.22
C PHE A 544 -8.35 -16.54 27.06
N VAL A 545 -7.86 -17.74 27.34
CA VAL A 545 -8.66 -18.98 27.37
C VAL A 545 -9.06 -19.34 28.80
N SER A 546 -8.17 -19.06 29.77
CA SER A 546 -8.30 -19.44 31.18
C SER A 546 -9.15 -18.50 32.03
N GLU A 547 -9.25 -17.23 31.65
CA GLU A 547 -10.27 -16.28 32.16
C GLU A 547 -11.52 -16.42 31.32
#